data_AF-A0A382RLN2-F1
#
_entry.id   AF-A0A382RLN2-F1
#
_cell.length_a   1.000
_cell.length_b   1.000
_cell.length_c   1.000
_cell.angle_alpha   90.00
_cell.angle_beta   90.00
_cell.angle_gamma   90.00
#
_symmetry.space_group_name_H-M   'P 1'
#
loop_
_entity.id
_entity.type
_entity.pdbx_description
1 polymer ?
#
loop_
_entity_poly.entity_id
_entity_poly.type
_entity_poly.pdbx_seq_one_letter_code
_entity_poly.pdbx_strand_id
1 'polypeptide(L)'
;MTINYPSINNMILYESKKEFNMKNQVDSNVISIPTLIKNIEKASGIIPFVTGHVNALPDFRMIEVGKLSIDPKFQRWLSKKVIAKAKHLDLELFQCVVVFERPDGTLVVVDGQHKTVMALKGKNDETFKVPCQVIKHDKKMTLSQCQAKEARTFAKLNIARKNVSKLEKIRAALAYEDEEAKAYEAMFNTMGIFKEDIGDVKLGVEIFGTAKAEAAFDKFKGKNTKLAVNYLRTDKDGKPLSAVNGSMVFALSAIFNLLDALGEGTLKYVGLSNFLNKFLKNRPISKWTKNCAGNLD
;
A
#
# COMPACT_ATOMS: atom_id res chain seq x y z
N MET A 1 -39.01 50.41 -54.31
CA MET A 1 -37.58 50.77 -54.17
C MET A 1 -36.91 49.64 -53.44
N THR A 2 -36.22 48.81 -54.20
CA THR A 2 -35.57 47.58 -53.74
C THR A 2 -34.08 47.80 -53.95
N ILE A 3 -33.30 47.86 -52.86
CA ILE A 3 -31.86 48.10 -52.95
C ILE A 3 -31.17 46.74 -53.08
N ASN A 4 -30.59 46.56 -54.27
CA ASN A 4 -29.76 45.44 -54.68
C ASN A 4 -28.35 45.64 -54.07
N TYR A 5 -27.83 44.67 -53.33
CA TYR A 5 -26.41 44.65 -52.97
C TYR A 5 -25.62 43.83 -54.00
N PRO A 6 -24.51 44.36 -54.53
CA PRO A 6 -23.71 43.67 -55.54
C PRO A 6 -22.89 42.53 -54.96
N SER A 7 -22.81 41.43 -55.72
CA SER A 7 -21.90 40.32 -55.50
C SER A 7 -20.45 40.76 -55.58
N ILE A 8 -19.67 40.55 -54.52
CA ILE A 8 -18.21 40.68 -54.57
C ILE A 8 -17.62 39.27 -54.61
N ASN A 9 -17.41 38.79 -55.83
CA ASN A 9 -16.33 37.87 -56.13
C ASN A 9 -15.09 38.73 -56.39
N ASN A 10 -14.09 38.67 -55.50
CA ASN A 10 -12.68 38.48 -55.87
C ASN A 10 -11.74 38.60 -54.67
N MET A 11 -10.80 37.66 -54.65
CA MET A 11 -9.46 37.76 -54.05
C MET A 11 -9.38 38.06 -52.55
N ILE A 12 -9.32 37.00 -51.74
CA ILE A 12 -8.28 36.94 -50.71
C ILE A 12 -7.43 35.71 -50.99
N LEU A 13 -6.15 36.02 -51.20
CA LEU A 13 -5.06 35.14 -51.52
C LEU A 13 -5.00 33.90 -50.62
N TYR A 14 -4.68 32.78 -51.26
CA TYR A 14 -4.04 31.63 -50.62
C TYR A 14 -2.83 32.12 -49.82
N GLU A 15 -2.98 32.35 -48.51
CA GLU A 15 -1.84 32.33 -47.62
C GLU A 15 -1.39 30.87 -47.51
N SER A 16 -0.22 30.59 -48.09
CA SER A 16 0.49 29.36 -47.87
C SER A 16 0.65 29.16 -46.36
N LYS A 17 -0.02 28.14 -45.81
CA LYS A 17 0.33 27.61 -44.49
C LYS A 17 1.80 27.21 -44.58
N LYS A 18 2.69 28.05 -44.04
CA LYS A 18 4.05 27.65 -43.68
C LYS A 18 3.88 26.44 -42.77
N GLU A 19 4.15 25.25 -43.30
CA GLU A 19 4.29 24.05 -42.49
C GLU A 19 5.35 24.33 -41.44
N PHE A 20 4.93 24.37 -40.17
CA PHE A 20 5.82 24.54 -39.05
C PHE A 20 6.64 23.25 -38.92
N ASN A 21 7.84 23.25 -39.49
CA ASN A 21 8.68 22.07 -39.58
C ASN A 21 9.44 21.84 -38.27
N MET A 22 8.82 21.12 -37.33
CA MET A 22 9.44 20.70 -36.06
C MET A 22 10.61 19.71 -36.22
N LYS A 23 10.95 19.25 -37.43
CA LYS A 23 11.92 18.15 -37.64
C LYS A 23 13.34 18.43 -37.13
N ASN A 24 13.69 19.67 -36.78
CA ASN A 24 15.05 20.06 -36.39
C ASN A 24 15.18 20.66 -34.97
N GLN A 25 14.11 20.67 -34.17
CA GLN A 25 14.19 21.11 -32.77
C GLN A 25 14.26 19.89 -31.85
N VAL A 26 15.48 19.39 -31.61
CA VAL A 26 15.72 18.39 -30.57
C VAL A 26 15.85 19.14 -29.24
N ASP A 27 14.93 18.89 -28.31
CA ASP A 27 15.08 19.36 -26.94
C ASP A 27 16.27 18.61 -26.31
N SER A 28 17.39 19.31 -26.17
CA SER A 28 18.64 18.76 -25.61
C SER A 28 18.51 18.35 -24.14
N ASN A 29 17.41 18.71 -23.47
CA ASN A 29 17.13 18.29 -22.10
C ASN A 29 16.43 16.93 -22.03
N VAL A 30 15.91 16.40 -23.14
CA VAL A 30 15.27 15.08 -23.19
C VAL A 30 16.32 14.00 -23.42
N ILE A 31 16.50 13.13 -22.43
CA ILE A 31 17.37 11.96 -22.54
C ILE A 31 16.56 10.68 -22.76
N SER A 32 17.09 9.76 -23.56
CA SER A 32 16.47 8.44 -23.74
C SER A 32 16.56 7.61 -22.45
N ILE A 33 15.60 6.70 -22.24
CA ILE A 33 15.64 5.76 -21.10
C ILE A 33 16.95 4.94 -21.08
N PRO A 34 17.46 4.39 -22.20
CA PRO A 34 18.76 3.73 -22.21
C PRO A 34 19.92 4.64 -21.77
N THR A 35 19.92 5.92 -22.17
CA THR A 35 20.94 6.90 -21.73
C THR A 35 20.83 7.16 -20.23
N LEU A 36 19.61 7.31 -19.70
CA LEU A 36 19.36 7.49 -18.28
C LEU A 36 19.91 6.31 -17.46
N ILE A 37 19.61 5.07 -17.85
CA ILE A 37 20.11 3.87 -17.15
C ILE A 37 21.64 3.84 -17.15
N LYS A 38 22.29 4.08 -18.30
CA LYS A 38 23.76 4.14 -18.37
C LYS A 38 24.35 5.20 -17.44
N ASN A 39 23.72 6.36 -17.34
CA ASN A 39 24.18 7.44 -16.46
C ASN A 39 24.05 7.04 -14.97
N ILE A 40 22.94 6.40 -14.58
CA ILE A 40 22.73 5.90 -13.22
C ILE A 40 23.75 4.82 -12.89
N GLU A 41 23.94 3.83 -13.78
CA GLU A 41 24.87 2.72 -13.52
C GLU A 41 26.33 3.17 -13.45
N LYS A 42 26.71 4.19 -14.23
CA LYS A 42 28.02 4.83 -14.14
C LYS A 42 28.24 5.55 -12.82
N ALA A 43 27.19 6.16 -12.25
CA ALA A 43 27.28 6.97 -11.04
C ALA A 43 27.12 6.16 -9.74
N SER A 44 26.27 5.13 -9.75
CA SER A 44 25.82 4.42 -8.55
C SER A 44 26.09 2.91 -8.59
N GLY A 45 26.72 2.41 -9.65
CA GLY A 45 26.94 0.98 -9.87
C GLY A 45 25.73 0.30 -10.53
N ILE A 46 25.91 -0.98 -10.90
CA ILE A 46 24.91 -1.77 -11.64
C ILE A 46 23.61 -1.88 -10.83
N ILE A 47 22.48 -1.62 -11.48
CA ILE A 47 21.16 -1.80 -10.86
C ILE A 47 20.84 -3.31 -10.88
N PRO A 48 20.67 -3.97 -9.72
CA PRO A 48 20.35 -5.40 -9.68
C PRO A 48 18.91 -5.61 -10.15
N PHE A 49 18.73 -5.95 -11.43
CA PHE A 49 17.45 -6.31 -12.02
C PHE A 49 17.61 -7.54 -12.89
N VAL A 50 16.80 -8.57 -12.64
CA VAL A 50 16.86 -9.83 -13.40
C VAL A 50 16.25 -9.59 -14.78
N THR A 51 17.02 -9.90 -15.82
CA THR A 51 16.53 -9.82 -17.21
C THR A 51 15.39 -10.82 -17.44
N GLY A 52 14.31 -10.34 -18.08
CA GLY A 52 13.15 -11.15 -18.45
C GLY A 52 11.85 -10.58 -17.92
N HIS A 53 10.78 -11.35 -18.04
CA HIS A 53 9.46 -10.98 -17.54
C HIS A 53 8.76 -12.19 -16.92
N VAL A 54 7.91 -11.94 -15.94
CA VAL A 54 7.04 -12.97 -15.36
C VAL A 54 5.66 -12.82 -15.98
N ASN A 55 5.09 -13.95 -16.43
CA ASN A 55 3.85 -14.05 -17.21
C ASN A 55 3.98 -13.57 -18.67
N ALA A 56 2.97 -13.93 -19.46
CA ALA A 56 2.84 -13.47 -20.84
C ALA A 56 2.44 -11.98 -20.89
N LEU A 57 2.77 -11.33 -22.01
CA LEU A 57 2.29 -9.99 -22.30
C LEU A 57 0.76 -9.97 -22.30
N PRO A 58 0.12 -9.00 -21.62
CA PRO A 58 -1.32 -8.87 -21.66
C PRO A 58 -1.78 -8.34 -23.03
N ASP A 59 -3.03 -8.66 -23.39
CA ASP A 59 -3.66 -8.14 -24.60
C ASP A 59 -4.19 -6.72 -24.34
N PHE A 60 -3.99 -5.78 -25.27
CA PHE A 60 -4.48 -4.41 -25.14
C PHE A 60 -5.50 -4.11 -26.23
N ARG A 61 -6.73 -3.78 -25.82
CA ARG A 61 -7.83 -3.54 -26.77
C ARG A 61 -8.84 -2.52 -26.26
N MET A 62 -9.54 -1.88 -27.20
CA MET A 62 -10.64 -0.96 -26.93
C MET A 62 -11.94 -1.76 -26.75
N ILE A 63 -12.54 -1.72 -25.56
CA ILE A 63 -13.74 -2.51 -25.21
C ILE A 63 -14.89 -1.57 -24.88
N GLU A 64 -16.08 -1.85 -25.41
CA GLU A 64 -17.32 -1.15 -25.07
C GLU A 64 -17.59 -1.25 -23.57
N VAL A 65 -17.87 -0.11 -22.93
CA VAL A 65 -18.04 -0.03 -21.48
C VAL A 65 -19.19 -0.91 -20.98
N GLY A 66 -20.25 -1.08 -21.79
CA GLY A 66 -21.38 -1.96 -21.48
C GLY A 66 -21.05 -3.46 -21.49
N LYS A 67 -19.94 -3.88 -22.11
CA LYS A 67 -19.47 -5.28 -22.09
C LYS A 67 -18.63 -5.61 -20.86
N LEU A 68 -18.31 -4.61 -20.03
CA LEU A 68 -17.50 -4.79 -18.83
C LEU A 68 -18.36 -5.07 -17.61
N SER A 69 -17.99 -6.10 -16.87
CA SER A 69 -18.65 -6.52 -15.63
C SER A 69 -17.79 -6.22 -14.41
N ILE A 70 -18.41 -6.11 -13.24
CA ILE A 70 -17.75 -5.91 -11.94
C ILE A 70 -18.16 -7.07 -11.04
N ASP A 71 -17.20 -7.72 -10.39
CA ASP A 71 -17.49 -8.70 -9.34
C ASP A 71 -17.53 -8.00 -7.97
N PRO A 72 -18.70 -7.90 -7.32
CA PRO A 72 -18.83 -7.17 -6.06
C PRO A 72 -18.10 -7.84 -4.89
N LYS A 73 -17.65 -9.10 -5.00
CA LYS A 73 -17.02 -9.83 -3.89
C LYS A 73 -15.67 -9.27 -3.47
N PHE A 74 -14.89 -8.69 -4.39
CA PHE A 74 -13.54 -8.19 -4.11
C PHE A 74 -13.30 -6.75 -4.54
N GLN A 75 -14.27 -6.11 -5.21
CA GLN A 75 -14.15 -4.74 -5.66
C GLN A 75 -14.34 -3.73 -4.53
N ARG A 76 -13.79 -2.52 -4.70
CA ARG A 76 -13.98 -1.46 -3.70
C ARG A 76 -15.41 -0.95 -3.71
N TRP A 77 -15.77 -0.36 -2.58
CA TRP A 77 -16.93 0.52 -2.52
C TRP A 77 -16.81 1.67 -3.54
N LEU A 78 -17.84 1.84 -4.37
CA LEU A 78 -17.90 2.92 -5.33
C LEU A 78 -18.18 4.26 -4.61
N SER A 79 -17.14 5.02 -4.32
CA SER A 79 -17.26 6.36 -3.75
C SER A 79 -17.96 7.35 -4.68
N LYS A 80 -19.22 7.70 -4.37
CA LYS A 80 -19.99 8.77 -5.04
C LYS A 80 -19.27 10.12 -4.99
N LYS A 81 -18.55 10.42 -3.89
CA LYS A 81 -17.79 11.67 -3.72
C LYS A 81 -16.67 11.81 -4.76
N VAL A 82 -15.96 10.71 -5.07
CA VAL A 82 -14.89 10.71 -6.09
C VAL A 82 -15.46 11.01 -7.48
N ILE A 83 -16.59 10.38 -7.82
CA ILE A 83 -17.28 10.60 -9.10
C ILE A 83 -17.77 12.05 -9.20
N ALA A 84 -18.40 12.57 -8.16
CA ALA A 84 -18.88 13.95 -8.13
C ALA A 84 -17.73 14.98 -8.23
N LYS A 85 -16.58 14.71 -7.59
CA LYS A 85 -15.42 15.60 -7.62
C LYS A 85 -14.79 15.72 -9.01
N ALA A 86 -14.83 14.66 -9.82
CA ALA A 86 -14.25 14.67 -11.16
C ALA A 86 -14.97 15.64 -12.12
N LYS A 87 -16.27 15.91 -11.89
CA LYS A 87 -17.18 16.76 -12.69
C LYS A 87 -17.38 16.29 -14.14
N HIS A 88 -16.29 16.13 -14.89
CA HIS A 88 -16.27 15.66 -16.28
C HIS A 88 -15.32 14.48 -16.45
N LEU A 89 -15.57 13.69 -17.49
CA LEU A 89 -14.63 12.68 -17.96
C LEU A 89 -13.51 13.38 -18.74
N ASP A 90 -12.30 13.35 -18.20
CA ASP A 90 -11.10 13.79 -18.89
C ASP A 90 -10.46 12.60 -19.62
N LEU A 91 -10.46 12.65 -20.96
CA LEU A 91 -9.94 11.57 -21.80
C LEU A 91 -8.41 11.59 -21.88
N GLU A 92 -7.76 12.74 -21.68
CA GLU A 92 -6.29 12.84 -21.65
C GLU A 92 -5.73 12.16 -20.40
N LEU A 93 -6.46 12.23 -19.29
CA LEU A 93 -6.12 11.56 -18.04
C LEU A 93 -6.65 10.11 -17.93
N PHE A 94 -7.35 9.62 -18.96
CA PHE A 94 -7.96 8.30 -18.93
C PHE A 94 -6.93 7.20 -19.16
N GLN A 95 -6.58 6.49 -18.09
CA GLN A 95 -5.65 5.38 -18.16
C GLN A 95 -6.38 4.04 -18.44
N CYS A 96 -5.63 3.10 -18.99
CA CYS A 96 -6.05 1.74 -19.27
C CYS A 96 -6.70 1.04 -18.05
N VAL A 97 -7.80 0.32 -18.29
CA VAL A 97 -8.56 -0.47 -17.30
C VAL A 97 -8.02 -1.91 -17.29
N VAL A 98 -7.80 -2.50 -16.12
CA VAL A 98 -7.34 -3.90 -16.03
C VAL A 98 -8.54 -4.83 -15.95
N VAL A 99 -8.62 -5.76 -16.89
CA VAL A 99 -9.76 -6.65 -17.09
C VAL A 99 -9.28 -8.09 -17.18
N PHE A 100 -10.03 -9.01 -16.57
CA PHE A 100 -9.86 -10.44 -16.80
C PHE A 100 -10.93 -10.98 -17.74
N GLU A 101 -10.53 -11.86 -18.67
CA GLU A 101 -11.45 -12.64 -19.49
C GLU A 101 -11.56 -14.04 -18.88
N ARG A 102 -12.75 -14.38 -18.37
CA ARG A 102 -13.08 -15.69 -17.79
C ARG A 102 -13.31 -16.74 -18.89
N PRO A 103 -13.27 -18.05 -18.55
CA PRO A 103 -13.47 -19.12 -19.54
C PRO A 103 -14.80 -19.07 -20.30
N ASP A 104 -15.82 -18.49 -19.69
CA ASP A 104 -17.14 -18.24 -20.28
C ASP A 104 -17.20 -17.00 -21.20
N GLY A 105 -16.08 -16.27 -21.33
CA GLY A 105 -15.99 -15.03 -22.10
C GLY A 105 -16.36 -13.77 -21.32
N THR A 106 -16.75 -13.89 -20.04
CA THR A 106 -17.10 -12.74 -19.21
C THR A 106 -15.88 -11.86 -18.96
N LEU A 107 -16.03 -10.55 -19.20
CA LEU A 107 -14.98 -9.54 -19.01
C LEU A 107 -15.18 -8.84 -17.67
N VAL A 108 -14.35 -9.17 -16.69
CA VAL A 108 -14.44 -8.63 -15.32
C VAL A 108 -13.37 -7.59 -15.07
N VAL A 109 -13.80 -6.37 -14.76
CA VAL A 109 -12.93 -5.28 -14.31
C VAL A 109 -12.32 -5.67 -12.98
N VAL A 110 -10.99 -5.71 -12.93
CA VAL A 110 -10.21 -5.93 -11.70
C VAL A 110 -9.68 -4.61 -11.18
N ASP A 111 -9.30 -3.68 -12.04
CA ASP A 111 -8.94 -2.32 -11.62
C ASP A 111 -9.41 -1.27 -12.62
N GLY A 112 -9.90 -0.14 -12.10
CA GLY A 112 -10.47 0.95 -12.90
C GLY A 112 -11.98 1.15 -12.74
N GLN A 113 -12.62 0.52 -11.74
CA GLN A 113 -14.07 0.61 -11.50
C GLN A 113 -14.64 2.05 -11.60
N HIS A 114 -14.05 3.03 -10.88
CA HIS A 114 -14.49 4.43 -10.94
C HIS A 114 -14.37 5.02 -12.33
N LYS A 115 -13.31 4.67 -13.08
CA LYS A 115 -13.06 5.15 -14.44
C LYS A 115 -14.10 4.58 -15.40
N THR A 116 -14.40 3.28 -15.30
CA THR A 116 -15.45 2.62 -16.09
C THR A 116 -16.81 3.29 -15.85
N VAL A 117 -17.14 3.59 -14.59
CA VAL A 117 -18.38 4.32 -14.26
C VAL A 117 -18.36 5.75 -14.79
N MET A 118 -17.24 6.47 -14.66
CA MET A 118 -17.10 7.83 -15.21
C MET A 118 -17.19 7.84 -16.74
N ALA A 119 -16.64 6.84 -17.42
CA ALA A 119 -16.73 6.69 -18.87
C ALA A 119 -18.19 6.53 -19.31
N LEU A 120 -18.91 5.59 -18.67
CA LEU A 120 -20.32 5.37 -18.94
C LEU A 120 -21.17 6.62 -18.64
N LYS A 121 -20.98 7.27 -17.48
CA LYS A 121 -21.75 8.47 -17.10
C LYS A 121 -21.39 9.70 -17.92
N GLY A 122 -20.11 9.88 -18.28
CA GLY A 122 -19.62 11.05 -18.99
C GLY A 122 -19.98 11.05 -20.47
N LYS A 123 -20.10 9.87 -21.09
CA LYS A 123 -20.55 9.72 -22.48
C LYS A 123 -22.03 9.39 -22.61
N ASN A 124 -22.64 8.85 -21.56
CA ASN A 124 -24.03 8.39 -21.55
C ASN A 124 -24.33 7.41 -22.69
N ASP A 125 -23.37 6.52 -22.96
CA ASP A 125 -23.39 5.57 -24.08
C ASP A 125 -22.61 4.30 -23.69
N GLU A 126 -23.31 3.17 -23.66
CA GLU A 126 -22.73 1.86 -23.33
C GLU A 126 -21.78 1.33 -24.40
N THR A 127 -21.89 1.82 -25.64
CA THR A 127 -21.03 1.46 -26.77
C THR A 127 -19.72 2.24 -26.79
N PHE A 128 -19.56 3.23 -25.89
CA PHE A 128 -18.30 3.96 -25.76
C PHE A 128 -17.16 3.00 -25.38
N LYS A 129 -16.08 3.02 -26.16
CA LYS A 129 -14.96 2.11 -25.98
C LYS A 129 -13.89 2.72 -25.07
N VAL A 130 -13.43 1.95 -24.10
CA VAL A 130 -12.33 2.32 -23.19
C VAL A 130 -11.11 1.41 -23.40
N PRO A 131 -9.88 1.93 -23.24
CA PRO A 131 -8.67 1.13 -23.34
C PRO A 131 -8.61 0.12 -22.19
N CYS A 132 -8.43 -1.16 -22.52
CA CYS A 132 -8.36 -2.25 -21.56
C CYS A 132 -7.10 -3.10 -21.74
N GLN A 133 -6.47 -3.44 -20.62
CA GLN A 133 -5.45 -4.47 -20.49
C GLN A 133 -6.16 -5.77 -20.09
N VAL A 134 -6.22 -6.72 -21.00
CA VAL A 134 -6.95 -7.97 -20.86
C VAL A 134 -6.01 -9.11 -20.50
N ILE A 135 -6.31 -9.76 -19.38
CA ILE A 135 -5.61 -10.93 -18.87
C ILE A 135 -6.56 -12.12 -18.98
N LYS A 136 -6.21 -13.11 -19.79
CA LYS A 136 -7.05 -14.30 -19.97
C LYS A 136 -6.82 -15.29 -18.84
N HIS A 137 -7.90 -15.83 -18.28
CA HIS A 137 -7.83 -17.01 -17.42
C HIS A 137 -7.55 -18.26 -18.26
N ASP A 138 -7.01 -19.29 -17.61
CA ASP A 138 -6.92 -20.60 -18.24
C ASP A 138 -8.34 -21.16 -18.42
N LYS A 139 -8.62 -21.72 -19.60
CA LYS A 139 -9.92 -22.29 -19.97
C LYS A 139 -10.41 -23.39 -19.02
N LYS A 140 -9.50 -24.03 -18.27
CA LYS A 140 -9.81 -25.10 -17.30
C LYS A 140 -10.12 -24.58 -15.90
N MET A 141 -9.95 -23.29 -15.63
CA MET A 141 -10.17 -22.74 -14.29
C MET A 141 -11.66 -22.74 -13.93
N THR A 142 -11.97 -23.09 -12.69
CA THR A 142 -13.32 -22.92 -12.15
C THR A 142 -13.62 -21.45 -11.85
N LEU A 143 -14.90 -21.11 -11.70
CA LEU A 143 -15.30 -19.75 -11.31
C LEU A 143 -14.62 -19.29 -10.02
N SER A 144 -14.53 -20.16 -9.01
CA SER A 144 -13.88 -19.86 -7.72
C SER A 144 -12.39 -19.56 -7.90
N GLN A 145 -11.69 -20.34 -8.73
CA GLN A 145 -10.28 -20.10 -9.05
C GLN A 145 -10.07 -18.79 -9.80
N CYS A 146 -10.97 -18.44 -10.73
CA CYS A 146 -10.95 -17.18 -11.44
C CYS A 146 -11.10 -16.01 -10.47
N GLN A 147 -12.13 -16.06 -9.61
CA GLN A 147 -12.40 -15.04 -8.58
C GLN A 147 -11.20 -14.85 -7.64
N ALA A 148 -10.56 -15.94 -7.19
CA ALA A 148 -9.39 -15.88 -6.32
C ALA A 148 -8.17 -15.22 -7.01
N LYS A 149 -7.95 -15.48 -8.30
CA LYS A 149 -6.86 -14.86 -9.07
C LYS A 149 -7.14 -13.37 -9.34
N GLU A 150 -8.37 -13.02 -9.65
CA GLU A 150 -8.82 -11.63 -9.84
C GLU A 150 -8.65 -10.82 -8.54
N ALA A 151 -9.15 -11.33 -7.41
CA ALA A 151 -9.02 -10.68 -6.10
C ALA A 151 -7.56 -10.48 -5.68
N ARG A 152 -6.69 -11.49 -5.86
CA ARG A 152 -5.25 -11.37 -5.61
C ARG A 152 -4.59 -10.30 -6.48
N THR A 153 -5.00 -10.20 -7.74
CA THR A 153 -4.46 -9.20 -8.66
C THR A 153 -4.92 -7.79 -8.29
N PHE A 154 -6.19 -7.63 -7.94
CA PHE A 154 -6.73 -6.39 -7.38
C PHE A 154 -5.95 -5.95 -6.13
N ALA A 155 -5.70 -6.86 -5.19
CA ALA A 155 -4.92 -6.56 -3.99
C ALA A 155 -3.51 -6.09 -4.34
N LYS A 156 -2.79 -6.81 -5.22
CA LYS A 156 -1.45 -6.45 -5.67
C LYS A 156 -1.41 -5.07 -6.35
N LEU A 157 -2.33 -4.79 -7.27
CA LEU A 157 -2.40 -3.51 -7.98
C LEU A 157 -2.65 -2.34 -7.01
N ASN A 158 -3.42 -2.58 -5.96
CA ASN A 158 -3.74 -1.57 -4.96
C ASN A 158 -2.65 -1.37 -3.92
N ILE A 159 -1.99 -2.45 -3.53
CA ILE A 159 -0.80 -2.42 -2.68
C ILE A 159 0.37 -1.74 -3.40
N ALA A 160 0.47 -1.89 -4.72
CA ALA A 160 1.51 -1.23 -5.52
C ALA A 160 1.28 0.29 -5.71
N ARG A 161 0.03 0.78 -5.59
CA ARG A 161 -0.33 2.20 -5.85
C ARG A 161 -0.37 3.11 -4.63
N LYS A 162 -0.56 2.55 -3.45
CA LYS A 162 -0.39 3.29 -2.19
C LYS A 162 0.88 2.78 -1.55
N ASN A 163 1.67 3.64 -0.89
CA ASN A 163 2.54 3.15 0.18
C ASN A 163 1.62 2.62 1.30
N VAL A 164 1.01 1.46 1.06
CA VAL A 164 0.14 0.77 2.01
C VAL A 164 1.03 0.45 3.21
N SER A 165 0.60 0.86 4.39
CA SER A 165 1.38 0.67 5.61
C SER A 165 1.63 -0.84 5.81
N LYS A 166 2.72 -1.21 6.49
CA LYS A 166 3.02 -2.62 6.78
C LYS A 166 1.82 -3.33 7.41
N LEU A 167 1.12 -2.66 8.33
CA LEU A 167 -0.04 -3.20 9.04
C LEU A 167 -1.26 -3.39 8.12
N GLU A 168 -1.52 -2.45 7.20
CA GLU A 168 -2.58 -2.60 6.22
C GLU A 168 -2.34 -3.80 5.27
N LYS A 169 -1.07 -4.06 4.89
CA LYS A 169 -0.70 -5.26 4.11
C LYS A 169 -0.95 -6.53 4.91
N ILE A 170 -0.53 -6.57 6.19
CA ILE A 170 -0.76 -7.71 7.08
C ILE A 170 -2.25 -7.96 7.27
N ARG A 171 -3.06 -6.92 7.51
CA ARG A 171 -4.51 -7.04 7.65
C ARG A 171 -5.16 -7.65 6.40
N ALA A 172 -4.77 -7.16 5.22
CA ALA A 172 -5.25 -7.74 3.96
C ALA A 172 -4.81 -9.20 3.80
N ALA A 173 -3.59 -9.53 4.23
CA ALA A 173 -3.03 -10.87 4.17
C ALA A 173 -3.67 -11.88 5.12
N LEU A 174 -4.02 -11.46 6.34
CA LEU A 174 -4.79 -12.27 7.28
C LEU A 174 -6.16 -12.66 6.69
N ALA A 175 -6.79 -11.78 5.91
CA ALA A 175 -8.09 -12.04 5.30
C ALA A 175 -8.08 -13.15 4.23
N TYR A 176 -6.91 -13.49 3.66
CA TYR A 176 -6.75 -14.63 2.74
C TYR A 176 -5.87 -15.74 3.32
N GLU A 177 -5.78 -15.82 4.66
CA GLU A 177 -5.11 -16.88 5.40
C GLU A 177 -3.62 -17.05 5.09
N ASP A 178 -2.91 -15.97 4.78
CA ASP A 178 -1.47 -15.98 4.55
C ASP A 178 -0.67 -16.38 5.80
N GLU A 179 0.26 -17.32 5.65
CA GLU A 179 1.01 -17.89 6.77
C GLU A 179 2.00 -16.89 7.39
N GLU A 180 2.61 -15.99 6.61
CA GLU A 180 3.49 -14.95 7.16
C GLU A 180 2.69 -13.93 7.97
N ALA A 181 1.50 -13.58 7.49
CA ALA A 181 0.60 -12.69 8.21
C ALA A 181 0.09 -13.31 9.52
N LYS A 182 -0.28 -14.60 9.51
CA LYS A 182 -0.65 -15.35 10.72
C LYS A 182 0.50 -15.42 11.73
N ALA A 183 1.72 -15.66 11.26
CA ALA A 183 2.90 -15.68 12.13
C ALA A 183 3.15 -14.29 12.76
N TYR A 184 2.95 -13.22 11.99
CA TYR A 184 3.05 -11.85 12.49
C TYR A 184 2.00 -11.55 13.58
N GLU A 185 0.75 -11.95 13.36
CA GLU A 185 -0.32 -11.80 14.37
C GLU A 185 -0.04 -12.65 15.63
N ALA A 186 0.41 -13.90 15.46
CA ALA A 186 0.77 -14.80 16.55
C ALA A 186 1.92 -14.24 17.42
N MET A 187 2.89 -13.56 16.80
CA MET A 187 3.95 -12.85 17.50
C MET A 187 3.38 -11.74 18.41
N PHE A 188 2.45 -10.93 17.89
CA PHE A 188 1.79 -9.87 18.68
C PHE A 188 0.94 -10.46 19.82
N ASN A 189 0.20 -11.53 19.54
CA ASN A 189 -0.53 -12.30 20.55
C ASN A 189 0.38 -12.82 21.66
N THR A 190 1.56 -13.33 21.30
CA THR A 190 2.53 -13.86 22.26
C THR A 190 3.03 -12.76 23.21
N MET A 191 3.31 -11.58 22.67
CA MET A 191 3.75 -10.42 23.45
C MET A 191 2.64 -9.80 24.32
N GLY A 192 1.37 -10.05 24.00
CA GLY A 192 0.23 -9.40 24.65
C GLY A 192 0.07 -7.94 24.20
N ILE A 193 0.29 -7.68 22.91
CA ILE A 193 0.13 -6.34 22.32
C ILE A 193 -0.78 -6.39 21.10
N PHE A 194 -1.34 -5.24 20.74
CA PHE A 194 -2.05 -5.06 19.48
C PHE A 194 -1.74 -3.71 18.83
N LYS A 195 -1.95 -3.61 17.52
CA LYS A 195 -2.01 -2.34 16.80
C LYS A 195 -2.97 -2.46 15.63
N GLU A 196 -3.86 -1.49 15.46
CA GLU A 196 -4.85 -1.50 14.38
C GLU A 196 -5.53 -2.88 14.28
N ASP A 197 -6.13 -3.35 15.37
CA ASP A 197 -6.85 -4.63 15.46
C ASP A 197 -6.06 -5.90 15.06
N ILE A 198 -4.74 -5.83 14.95
CA ILE A 198 -3.86 -6.99 14.72
C ILE A 198 -3.16 -7.33 16.03
N GLY A 199 -3.29 -8.59 16.48
CA GLY A 199 -2.69 -9.11 17.72
C GLY A 199 -3.72 -9.36 18.83
N ASP A 200 -3.30 -9.19 20.09
CA ASP A 200 -4.16 -9.47 21.26
C ASP A 200 -5.09 -8.30 21.55
N VAL A 201 -6.14 -8.16 20.74
CA VAL A 201 -7.10 -7.04 20.85
C VAL A 201 -7.97 -7.14 22.12
N LYS A 202 -8.07 -8.32 22.74
CA LYS A 202 -8.96 -8.56 23.89
C LYS A 202 -8.30 -8.24 25.23
N LEU A 203 -7.06 -8.69 25.41
CA LEU A 203 -6.34 -8.61 26.69
C LEU A 203 -5.01 -7.87 26.59
N GLY A 204 -4.54 -7.60 25.37
CA GLY A 204 -3.29 -6.91 25.12
C GLY A 204 -3.37 -5.40 25.30
N VAL A 205 -2.21 -4.75 25.18
CA VAL A 205 -2.07 -3.29 25.23
C VAL A 205 -1.66 -2.74 23.87
N GLU A 206 -2.13 -1.55 23.50
CA GLU A 206 -1.76 -0.96 22.23
C GLU A 206 -0.26 -0.65 22.17
N ILE A 207 0.40 -0.85 21.03
CA ILE A 207 1.83 -0.57 20.85
C ILE A 207 2.08 0.66 19.94
N PHE A 208 2.98 1.54 20.38
CA PHE A 208 3.60 2.55 19.51
C PHE A 208 4.99 2.10 19.07
N GLY A 209 5.31 2.20 17.78
CA GLY A 209 6.62 1.82 17.25
C GLY A 209 6.81 0.30 17.14
N THR A 210 5.99 -0.35 16.31
CA THR A 210 5.97 -1.82 16.12
C THR A 210 7.34 -2.40 15.77
N ALA A 211 8.12 -1.73 14.91
CA ALA A 211 9.43 -2.20 14.46
C ALA A 211 10.42 -2.51 15.61
N LYS A 212 10.36 -1.75 16.71
CA LYS A 212 11.22 -2.01 17.88
C LYS A 212 10.71 -3.16 18.73
N ALA A 213 9.39 -3.36 18.83
CA ALA A 213 8.81 -4.52 19.49
C ALA A 213 9.13 -5.82 18.71
N GLU A 214 9.02 -5.79 17.38
CA GLU A 214 9.43 -6.89 16.49
C GLU A 214 10.90 -7.26 16.70
N ALA A 215 11.80 -6.27 16.63
CA ALA A 215 13.22 -6.49 16.86
C ALA A 215 13.52 -7.05 18.27
N ALA A 216 12.71 -6.69 19.28
CA ALA A 216 12.85 -7.20 20.63
C ALA A 216 12.48 -8.69 20.71
N PHE A 217 11.36 -9.06 20.06
CA PHE A 217 10.89 -10.43 19.98
C PHE A 217 11.92 -11.35 19.31
N ASP A 218 12.46 -10.93 18.17
CA ASP A 218 13.45 -11.70 17.43
C ASP A 218 14.74 -11.91 18.22
N LYS A 219 15.23 -10.84 18.85
CA LYS A 219 16.53 -10.84 19.54
C LYS A 219 16.49 -11.46 20.93
N PHE A 220 15.45 -11.17 21.72
CA PHE A 220 15.36 -11.53 23.14
C PHE A 220 14.29 -12.58 23.44
N LYS A 221 13.64 -13.11 22.40
CA LYS A 221 12.57 -14.12 22.46
C LYS A 221 11.25 -13.59 23.03
N GLY A 222 10.18 -14.34 22.77
CA GLY A 222 8.82 -13.98 23.18
C GLY A 222 8.62 -13.87 24.69
N LYS A 223 9.29 -14.73 25.48
CA LYS A 223 9.21 -14.71 26.96
C LYS A 223 9.63 -13.36 27.55
N ASN A 224 10.85 -12.91 27.24
CA ASN A 224 11.41 -11.67 27.81
C ASN A 224 10.71 -10.42 27.27
N THR A 225 10.25 -10.48 26.03
CA THR A 225 9.46 -9.41 25.43
C THR A 225 8.08 -9.28 26.05
N LYS A 226 7.41 -10.41 26.35
CA LYS A 226 6.15 -10.41 27.12
C LYS A 226 6.35 -9.86 28.53
N LEU A 227 7.45 -10.20 29.21
CA LEU A 227 7.77 -9.63 30.52
C LEU A 227 7.95 -8.11 30.45
N ALA A 228 8.62 -7.60 29.42
CA ALA A 228 8.77 -6.16 29.17
C ALA A 228 7.42 -5.45 28.97
N VAL A 229 6.54 -5.99 28.12
CA VAL A 229 5.19 -5.47 27.92
C VAL A 229 4.40 -5.47 29.22
N ASN A 230 4.43 -6.60 29.94
CA ASN A 230 3.74 -6.76 31.22
C ASN A 230 4.23 -5.80 32.30
N TYR A 231 5.50 -5.41 32.25
CA TYR A 231 6.08 -4.44 33.15
C TYR A 231 5.62 -3.00 32.82
N LEU A 232 5.48 -2.68 31.53
CA LEU A 232 5.14 -1.35 31.05
C LEU A 232 3.64 -1.04 31.02
N ARG A 233 2.76 -2.05 31.06
CA ARG A 233 1.31 -1.85 30.88
C ARG A 233 0.62 -1.02 31.96
N THR A 234 1.29 -0.70 33.06
CA THR A 234 0.77 0.17 34.12
C THR A 234 1.73 1.31 34.43
N ASP A 235 1.19 2.45 34.85
CA ASP A 235 1.99 3.53 35.43
C ASP A 235 2.54 3.17 36.82
N LYS A 236 3.25 4.13 37.43
CA LYS A 236 3.84 4.00 38.78
C LYS A 236 2.80 3.73 39.88
N ASP A 237 1.55 4.15 39.67
CA ASP A 237 0.45 4.02 40.61
C ASP A 237 -0.38 2.75 40.33
N GLY A 238 0.04 1.94 39.35
CA GLY A 238 -0.61 0.70 38.96
C GLY A 238 -1.79 0.90 38.00
N LYS A 239 -2.02 2.11 37.48
CA LYS A 239 -3.11 2.37 36.53
C LYS A 239 -2.73 1.87 35.14
N PRO A 240 -3.64 1.18 34.43
CA PRO A 240 -3.38 0.72 33.06
C PRO A 240 -3.06 1.87 32.11
N LEU A 241 -2.06 1.69 31.26
CA LEU A 241 -1.77 2.60 30.16
C LEU A 241 -2.60 2.23 28.92
N SER A 242 -3.00 3.26 28.16
CA SER A 242 -3.67 3.06 26.87
C SER A 242 -2.75 2.44 25.82
N ALA A 243 -1.44 2.73 25.91
CA ALA A 243 -0.44 2.20 25.00
C ALA A 243 0.94 2.10 25.66
N VAL A 244 1.79 1.22 25.12
CA VAL A 244 3.21 1.09 25.49
C VAL A 244 4.11 1.46 24.31
N ASN A 245 5.36 1.84 24.60
CA ASN A 245 6.33 2.26 23.58
C ASN A 245 7.29 1.11 23.23
N GLY A 246 7.40 0.78 21.94
CA GLY A 246 8.22 -0.33 21.43
C GLY A 246 9.71 -0.19 21.70
N SER A 247 10.24 1.04 21.75
CA SER A 247 11.65 1.26 22.15
C SER A 247 11.88 0.90 23.61
N MET A 248 10.92 1.16 24.48
CA MET A 248 10.98 0.76 25.90
C MET A 248 10.82 -0.74 26.07
N VAL A 249 9.92 -1.35 25.29
CA VAL A 249 9.79 -2.81 25.22
C VAL A 249 11.15 -3.41 24.85
N PHE A 250 11.82 -2.93 23.81
CA PHE A 250 13.13 -3.41 23.41
C PHE A 250 14.19 -3.29 24.51
N ALA A 251 14.28 -2.12 25.16
CA ALA A 251 15.24 -1.90 26.24
C ALA A 251 15.01 -2.82 27.44
N LEU A 252 13.76 -2.96 27.89
CA LEU A 252 13.41 -3.83 29.00
C LEU A 252 13.56 -5.32 28.64
N SER A 253 13.25 -5.73 27.41
CA SER A 253 13.51 -7.09 26.95
C SER A 253 14.99 -7.46 27.07
N ALA A 254 15.89 -6.53 26.75
CA ALA A 254 17.33 -6.72 26.92
C ALA A 254 17.71 -6.90 28.41
N ILE A 255 17.10 -6.12 29.30
CA ILE A 255 17.33 -6.23 30.75
C ILE A 255 16.80 -7.54 31.31
N PHE A 256 15.60 -7.98 30.91
CA PHE A 256 15.06 -9.28 31.32
C PHE A 256 15.89 -10.44 30.79
N ASN A 257 16.41 -10.33 29.56
CA ASN A 257 17.35 -11.30 29.02
C ASN A 257 18.67 -11.34 29.81
N LEU A 258 19.15 -10.19 30.29
CA LEU A 258 20.31 -10.14 31.18
C LEU A 258 20.01 -10.78 32.54
N LEU A 259 18.82 -10.53 33.11
CA LEU A 259 18.39 -11.17 34.36
C LEU A 259 18.37 -12.70 34.24
N ASP A 260 17.82 -13.24 33.15
CA ASP A 260 17.85 -14.67 32.86
C ASP A 260 19.30 -15.19 32.81
N ALA A 261 20.23 -14.44 32.18
CA ALA A 261 21.64 -14.82 32.08
C ALA A 261 22.41 -14.73 33.42
N LEU A 262 22.01 -13.85 34.34
CA LEU A 262 22.64 -13.70 35.65
C LEU A 262 22.30 -14.84 36.62
N GLY A 263 21.22 -15.59 36.36
CA GLY A 263 20.74 -16.67 37.22
C GLY A 263 19.99 -16.16 38.44
N GLU A 264 18.82 -16.73 38.69
CA GLU A 264 17.97 -16.38 39.82
C GLU A 264 18.67 -16.66 41.16
N GLY A 265 18.49 -15.76 42.14
CA GLY A 265 19.09 -15.89 43.47
C GLY A 265 20.52 -15.36 43.61
N THR A 266 21.20 -15.00 42.51
CA THR A 266 22.51 -14.33 42.62
C THR A 266 22.38 -12.90 43.12
N LEU A 267 23.42 -12.38 43.80
CA LEU A 267 23.43 -11.00 44.28
C LEU A 267 23.23 -9.97 43.14
N LYS A 268 23.77 -10.27 41.95
CA LYS A 268 23.60 -9.43 40.76
C LYS A 268 22.15 -9.43 40.27
N TYR A 269 21.52 -10.61 40.22
CA TYR A 269 20.10 -10.73 39.90
C TYR A 269 19.24 -9.95 40.90
N VAL A 270 19.47 -10.16 42.20
CA VAL A 270 18.71 -9.49 43.27
C VAL A 270 18.89 -7.97 43.20
N GLY A 271 20.11 -7.49 42.96
CA GLY A 271 20.41 -6.07 42.81
C GLY A 271 19.67 -5.45 41.62
N LEU A 272 19.75 -6.06 40.44
CA LEU A 272 19.10 -5.55 39.23
C LEU A 272 17.57 -5.65 39.31
N SER A 273 17.03 -6.73 39.86
CA SER A 273 15.59 -6.89 40.10
C SER A 273 15.07 -5.85 41.10
N ASN A 274 15.82 -5.57 42.17
CA ASN A 274 15.51 -4.49 43.10
C ASN A 274 15.55 -3.12 42.42
N PHE A 275 16.53 -2.87 41.55
CA PHE A 275 16.60 -1.63 40.80
C PHE A 275 15.36 -1.41 39.93
N LEU A 276 14.94 -2.42 39.17
CA LEU A 276 13.71 -2.35 38.37
C LEU A 276 12.51 -2.04 39.27
N ASN A 277 12.23 -2.91 40.24
CA ASN A 277 10.99 -2.86 41.00
C ASN A 277 10.88 -1.67 41.96
N LYS A 278 11.99 -1.22 42.56
CA LYS A 278 11.97 -0.14 43.56
C LYS A 278 12.28 1.24 42.99
N PHE A 279 13.08 1.32 41.94
CA PHE A 279 13.54 2.59 41.40
C PHE A 279 12.96 2.88 40.03
N LEU A 280 13.04 1.93 39.11
CA LEU A 280 12.59 2.16 37.73
C LEU A 280 11.06 2.26 37.66
N LYS A 281 10.33 1.34 38.30
CA LYS A 281 8.84 1.34 38.33
C LYS A 281 8.23 2.60 38.93
N ASN A 282 8.91 3.19 39.91
CA ASN A 282 8.44 4.38 40.63
C ASN A 282 8.75 5.70 39.90
N ARG A 283 9.45 5.65 38.77
CA ARG A 283 9.71 6.83 37.93
C ARG A 283 8.70 6.90 36.79
N PRO A 284 8.09 8.07 36.53
CA PRO A 284 7.20 8.23 35.37
C PRO A 284 7.98 8.01 34.07
N ILE A 285 7.34 7.37 33.09
CA ILE A 285 7.94 6.98 31.81
C ILE A 285 8.52 8.19 31.05
N SER A 286 7.91 9.37 31.17
CA SER A 286 8.41 10.62 30.58
C SER A 286 9.81 11.03 31.10
N LYS A 287 10.21 10.56 32.29
CA LYS A 287 11.57 10.77 32.81
C LYS A 287 12.57 9.75 32.26
N TRP A 288 12.10 8.62 31.75
CA TRP A 288 12.97 7.60 31.15
C TRP A 288 13.39 8.00 29.74
N THR A 289 12.48 8.61 28.97
CA THR A 289 12.75 9.12 27.62
C THR A 289 13.30 10.55 27.60
N LYS A 290 13.50 11.18 28.76
CA LYS A 290 13.95 12.57 28.82
C LYS A 290 15.29 12.70 28.08
N ASN A 291 15.29 13.49 27.00
CA ASN A 291 16.42 13.71 26.07
C ASN A 291 16.70 12.55 25.09
N CYS A 292 15.76 11.62 24.90
CA CYS A 292 15.82 10.62 23.83
C CYS A 292 14.97 11.05 22.63
N ALA A 293 15.35 10.64 21.42
CA ALA A 293 14.55 10.90 20.21
C ALA A 293 13.20 10.16 20.28
N GLY A 294 12.09 10.87 20.02
CA GLY A 294 10.73 10.30 19.99
C GLY A 294 9.86 10.57 21.21
N ASN A 295 10.01 11.73 21.87
CA ASN A 295 9.03 12.17 22.88
C ASN A 295 7.64 12.31 22.24
N LEU A 296 6.68 11.58 22.80
CA LEU A 296 5.27 11.93 22.71
C LEU A 296 5.04 12.98 23.80
N ASP A 297 5.03 14.26 23.41
CA ASP A 297 4.21 15.25 24.12
C ASP A 297 2.75 15.03 23.73
#